data_AF-A0A6G7YMQ4-F1
#
_entry.id   AF-A0A6G7YMQ4-F1
#
_cell.length_a   1.000
_cell.length_b   1.000
_cell.length_c   1.000
_cell.angle_alpha   90.00
_cell.angle_beta   90.00
_cell.angle_gamma   90.00
#
_symmetry.space_group_name_H-M   'P 1'
#
loop_
_entity.id
_entity.type
_entity.pdbx_description
1 polymer ?
#
loop_
_entity_poly.entity_id
_entity_poly.type
_entity_poly.pdbx_seq_one_letter_code
_entity_poly.pdbx_strand_id
1 'polypeptide(L)'
;MKRSFYFACAAAMSSTAIAADMLPLKKGIYVPVSVACREASNAEIVNYWGGKSAIGVAQATCTIKKLTRKGTAFTLYDECKDLQSGEIIEGGPTVLNISSPSNFRMNGTAYRYCGPKVQF
;
A
#
# COMPACT_ATOMS: atom_id res chain seq x y z
N MET A 1 45.50 36.65 -27.43
CA MET A 1 45.69 35.32 -26.79
C MET A 1 44.48 35.06 -25.90
N LYS A 2 43.56 34.16 -26.30
CA LYS A 2 42.30 33.87 -25.61
C LYS A 2 42.51 32.69 -24.65
N ARG A 3 42.28 32.88 -23.34
CA ARG A 3 42.29 31.80 -22.34
C ARG A 3 40.85 31.33 -22.11
N SER A 4 40.52 30.14 -22.60
CA SER A 4 39.24 29.47 -22.34
C SER A 4 39.20 28.96 -20.90
N PHE A 5 38.21 29.40 -20.13
CA PHE A 5 37.84 28.79 -18.86
C PHE A 5 36.90 27.61 -19.13
N TYR A 6 37.33 26.39 -18.81
CA TYR A 6 36.46 25.22 -18.77
C TYR A 6 35.74 25.19 -17.42
N PHE A 7 34.44 25.50 -17.44
CA PHE A 7 33.53 25.22 -16.32
C PHE A 7 33.19 23.73 -16.33
N ALA A 8 33.74 22.97 -15.39
CA ALA A 8 33.32 21.59 -15.14
C ALA A 8 32.04 21.60 -14.29
N CYS A 9 30.90 21.33 -14.93
CA CYS A 9 29.62 21.18 -14.25
C CYS A 9 29.51 19.74 -13.74
N ALA A 10 29.85 19.51 -12.48
CA ALA A 10 29.64 18.23 -11.81
C ALA A 10 28.14 18.08 -11.46
N ALA A 11 27.38 17.46 -12.35
CA ALA A 11 26.01 17.07 -12.09
C ALA A 11 25.97 15.88 -11.12
N ALA A 12 25.80 16.16 -9.83
CA ALA A 12 25.47 15.14 -8.83
C ALA A 12 24.06 14.60 -9.14
N MET A 13 23.97 13.43 -9.78
CA MET A 13 22.72 12.71 -9.93
C MET A 13 22.30 12.14 -8.57
N SER A 14 21.46 12.87 -7.85
CA SER A 14 20.79 12.35 -6.66
C SER A 14 19.75 11.32 -7.07
N SER A 15 20.12 10.04 -7.07
CA SER A 15 19.18 8.93 -7.19
C SER A 15 18.34 8.86 -5.91
N THR A 16 17.19 9.55 -5.91
CA THR A 16 16.15 9.32 -4.91
C THR A 16 15.62 7.90 -5.11
N ALA A 17 16.03 6.97 -4.24
CA ALA A 17 15.47 5.64 -4.18
C ALA A 17 14.01 5.76 -3.72
N ILE A 18 13.08 5.93 -4.66
CA ILE A 18 11.67 5.80 -4.39
C ILE A 18 11.46 4.34 -4.01
N ALA A 19 11.22 4.07 -2.72
CA ALA A 19 10.87 2.74 -2.25
C ALA A 19 9.64 2.28 -3.03
N ALA A 20 9.84 1.33 -3.94
CA ALA A 20 8.76 0.79 -4.76
C ALA A 20 7.71 0.13 -3.86
N ASP A 21 6.44 0.39 -4.15
CA ASP A 21 5.31 -0.20 -3.45
C ASP A 21 5.31 -1.72 -3.66
N MET A 22 5.16 -2.51 -2.59
CA MET A 22 5.20 -3.97 -2.67
C MET A 22 3.98 -4.57 -3.39
N LEU A 23 2.82 -3.92 -3.28
CA LEU A 23 1.61 -4.27 -4.01
C LEU A 23 1.36 -3.25 -5.12
N PRO A 24 0.94 -3.68 -6.32
CA PRO A 24 0.62 -2.81 -7.44
C PRO A 24 -0.78 -2.18 -7.26
N LEU A 25 -1.02 -1.52 -6.12
CA LEU A 25 -2.28 -0.89 -5.75
C LEU A 25 -2.10 0.62 -5.59
N LYS A 26 -3.18 1.37 -5.85
CA LYS A 26 -3.23 2.79 -5.49
C LYS A 26 -3.21 2.94 -3.97
N LYS A 27 -2.51 3.97 -3.49
CA LYS A 27 -2.49 4.31 -2.07
C LYS A 27 -3.82 4.95 -1.69
N GLY A 28 -4.50 4.43 -0.68
CA GLY A 28 -5.79 4.95 -0.23
C GLY A 28 -6.69 3.92 0.43
N ILE A 29 -7.96 4.30 0.44
CA ILE A 29 -9.07 3.57 1.02
C ILE A 29 -9.72 2.67 -0.03
N TYR A 30 -10.09 1.47 0.40
CA TYR A 30 -10.81 0.49 -0.37
C TYR A 30 -12.02 0.00 0.42
N VAL A 31 -13.12 -0.24 -0.30
CA VAL A 31 -14.38 -0.74 0.29
C VAL A 31 -14.90 -1.92 -0.53
N PRO A 32 -15.72 -2.82 0.05
CA PRO A 32 -16.38 -3.86 -0.70
C PRO A 32 -17.19 -3.27 -1.87
N VAL A 33 -17.17 -3.91 -3.04
CA VAL A 33 -17.86 -3.41 -4.24
C VAL A 33 -19.38 -3.23 -4.05
N SER A 34 -19.97 -3.95 -3.09
CA SER A 34 -21.37 -3.87 -2.70
C SER A 34 -21.72 -2.63 -1.86
N VAL A 35 -20.72 -1.88 -1.37
CA VAL A 35 -20.90 -0.76 -0.43
C VAL A 35 -20.50 0.54 -1.11
N ALA A 36 -21.36 1.55 -1.09
CA ALA A 36 -21.03 2.86 -1.66
C ALA A 36 -19.86 3.51 -0.89
N CYS A 37 -18.90 4.12 -1.60
CA CYS A 37 -17.72 4.72 -0.96
C CYS A 37 -18.05 5.76 0.13
N ARG A 38 -19.19 6.47 0.01
CA ARG A 38 -19.61 7.50 0.97
C ARG A 38 -20.38 6.95 2.18
N GLU A 39 -20.86 5.71 2.08
CA GLU A 39 -21.71 5.07 3.09
C GLU A 39 -20.99 3.94 3.84
N ALA A 40 -19.75 3.65 3.44
CA ALA A 40 -18.96 2.60 4.07
C ALA A 40 -18.65 2.95 5.53
N SER A 41 -18.97 2.01 6.42
CA SER A 41 -18.61 2.10 7.82
C SER A 41 -17.10 1.85 8.02
N ASN A 42 -16.57 2.28 9.18
CA ASN A 42 -15.17 2.03 9.54
C ASN A 42 -14.81 0.53 9.59
N ALA A 43 -15.80 -0.35 9.78
CA ALA A 43 -15.60 -1.80 9.79
C ALA A 43 -15.44 -2.40 8.39
N GLU A 44 -15.96 -1.73 7.36
CA GLU A 44 -15.90 -2.20 5.97
C GLU A 44 -14.69 -1.64 5.23
N ILE A 45 -14.13 -0.54 5.72
CA ILE A 45 -12.99 0.15 5.14
C ILE A 45 -11.70 -0.63 5.40
N VAL A 46 -10.95 -0.87 4.34
CA VAL A 46 -9.55 -1.29 4.40
C VAL A 46 -8.65 -0.27 3.69
N ASN A 47 -7.37 -0.22 4.04
CA ASN A 47 -6.45 0.76 3.51
C ASN A 47 -5.13 0.16 3.04
N TYR A 48 -4.51 0.82 2.06
CA TYR A 48 -3.15 0.53 1.61
C TYR A 48 -2.38 1.84 1.44
N TRP A 49 -1.24 2.00 2.12
CA TRP A 49 -0.45 3.23 2.06
C TRP A 49 0.86 3.12 1.28
N GLY A 50 1.07 2.01 0.57
CA GLY A 50 2.28 1.78 -0.21
C GLY A 50 3.47 1.33 0.62
N GLY A 51 4.65 1.30 -0.01
CA GLY A 51 5.88 0.78 0.57
C GLY A 51 5.67 -0.64 1.08
N LYS A 52 5.90 -0.84 2.38
CA LYS A 52 5.71 -2.11 3.10
C LYS A 52 4.34 -2.23 3.79
N SER A 53 3.41 -1.30 3.58
CA SER A 53 2.06 -1.39 4.17
C SER A 53 1.36 -2.66 3.69
N ALA A 54 0.76 -3.43 4.59
CA ALA A 54 -0.22 -4.44 4.22
C ALA A 54 -1.61 -3.80 4.04
N ILE A 55 -2.61 -4.62 3.74
CA ILE A 55 -4.02 -4.19 3.76
C ILE A 55 -4.43 -4.05 5.22
N GLY A 56 -4.53 -2.81 5.71
CA GLY A 56 -4.85 -2.50 7.10
C GLY A 56 -6.33 -2.20 7.32
N VAL A 57 -6.76 -2.32 8.57
CA VAL A 57 -8.08 -1.89 9.07
C VAL A 57 -7.92 -0.66 9.97
N ALA A 58 -9.00 0.05 10.28
CA ALA A 58 -8.95 1.32 11.03
C ALA A 58 -8.26 1.23 12.41
N GLN A 59 -8.26 0.05 13.04
CA GLN A 59 -7.75 -0.16 14.40
C GLN A 59 -6.28 -0.60 14.45
N ALA A 60 -5.68 -0.98 13.33
CA ALA A 60 -4.33 -1.54 13.31
C ALA A 60 -3.49 -1.05 12.13
N THR A 61 -2.19 -0.90 12.36
CA THR A 61 -1.22 -0.64 11.28
C THR A 61 -0.47 -1.93 10.96
N CYS A 62 -0.65 -2.43 9.74
CA CYS A 62 -0.06 -3.70 9.31
C CYS A 62 1.10 -3.49 8.31
N THR A 63 2.19 -4.21 8.52
CA THR A 63 3.40 -4.18 7.69
C THR A 63 3.67 -5.55 7.08
N ILE A 64 3.83 -5.61 5.76
CA ILE A 64 4.21 -6.82 5.03
C ILE A 64 5.64 -7.22 5.45
N LYS A 65 5.77 -8.41 6.04
CA LYS A 65 7.05 -9.05 6.36
C LYS A 65 7.53 -9.93 5.21
N LYS A 66 6.59 -10.63 4.57
CA LYS A 66 6.87 -11.52 3.45
C LYS A 66 5.78 -11.40 2.40
N LEU A 67 6.19 -11.41 1.13
CA LEU A 67 5.29 -11.38 -0.01
C LEU A 67 5.74 -12.43 -1.02
N THR A 68 4.81 -13.26 -1.46
CA THR A 68 5.01 -14.13 -2.63
C THR A 68 3.97 -13.79 -3.69
N ARG A 69 4.36 -13.89 -4.97
CA ARG A 69 3.51 -13.56 -6.11
C ARG A 69 3.44 -14.73 -7.07
N LYS A 70 2.23 -15.04 -7.53
CA LYS A 70 1.95 -15.97 -8.63
C LYS A 70 0.91 -15.35 -9.57
N GLY A 71 1.37 -14.74 -10.66
CA GLY A 71 0.51 -14.02 -11.60
C GLY A 71 -0.12 -12.78 -10.93
N THR A 72 -1.45 -12.77 -10.81
CA THR A 72 -2.24 -11.73 -10.12
C THR A 72 -2.51 -12.04 -8.65
N ALA A 73 -2.13 -13.23 -8.16
CA ALA A 73 -2.28 -13.60 -6.77
C ALA A 73 -1.03 -13.23 -5.97
N PHE A 74 -1.23 -12.56 -4.84
CA PHE A 74 -0.22 -12.12 -3.89
C PHE A 74 -0.55 -12.75 -2.54
N THR A 75 0.37 -13.52 -1.98
CA THR A 75 0.24 -14.04 -0.60
C THR A 75 1.16 -13.21 0.29
N LEU A 76 0.57 -12.47 1.22
CA LEU A 76 1.29 -11.68 2.21
C LEU A 76 1.28 -12.38 3.57
N TYR A 77 2.36 -12.16 4.30
CA TYR A 77 2.46 -12.39 5.73
C TYR A 77 2.81 -11.03 6.32
N ASP A 78 1.98 -10.55 7.23
CA ASP A 78 2.06 -9.23 7.79
C ASP A 78 2.16 -9.28 9.32
N GLU A 79 2.57 -8.16 9.88
CA GLU A 79 2.61 -7.91 11.30
C GLU A 79 1.76 -6.65 11.55
N CYS A 80 0.71 -6.79 12.34
CA CYS A 80 -0.21 -5.74 12.67
C CYS A 80 0.04 -5.24 14.08
N LYS A 81 0.26 -3.94 14.22
CA LYS A 81 0.28 -3.28 15.52
C LYS A 81 -1.09 -2.68 15.80
N ASP A 82 -1.73 -3.12 16.87
CA ASP A 82 -2.96 -2.51 17.37
C ASP A 82 -2.67 -1.07 17.84
N LEU A 83 -3.51 -0.12 17.44
CA LEU A 83 -3.27 1.30 17.69
C LEU A 83 -3.62 1.72 19.12
N GLN A 84 -4.46 0.96 19.84
CA GLN A 84 -4.90 1.31 21.19
C GLN A 84 -3.97 0.73 22.26
N SER A 85 -3.68 -0.56 22.16
CA SER A 85 -2.85 -1.30 23.11
C SER A 85 -1.37 -1.25 22.75
N GLY A 86 -1.04 -1.06 21.47
CA GLY A 86 0.32 -1.18 20.95
C GLY A 86 0.80 -2.63 20.79
N GLU A 87 -0.07 -3.62 21.05
CA GLU A 87 0.21 -5.04 20.89
C GLU A 87 0.56 -5.36 19.43
N ILE A 88 1.52 -6.26 19.24
CA ILE A 88 1.94 -6.75 17.93
C ILE A 88 1.31 -8.11 17.70
N ILE A 89 0.52 -8.20 16.64
CA ILE A 89 -0.16 -9.41 16.20
C ILE A 89 0.49 -9.84 14.88
N GLU A 90 1.14 -11.00 14.88
CA GLU A 90 1.60 -11.62 13.63
C GLU A 90 0.40 -12.20 12.86
N GLY A 91 0.21 -11.72 11.64
CA GLY A 91 -0.84 -12.15 10.74
C GLY A 91 -0.48 -13.48 10.06
N GLY A 92 -1.50 -14.32 9.88
CA GLY A 92 -1.41 -15.51 9.03
C GLY A 92 -1.35 -15.15 7.53
N PRO A 93 -1.17 -16.15 6.64
CA PRO A 93 -1.12 -15.91 5.21
C PRO A 93 -2.43 -15.30 4.70
N THR A 94 -2.36 -14.11 4.11
CA THR A 94 -3.49 -13.45 3.46
C THR A 94 -3.27 -13.44 1.95
N VAL A 95 -4.27 -13.88 1.18
CA VAL A 95 -4.19 -13.92 -0.29
C VAL A 95 -5.00 -12.78 -0.90
N LEU A 96 -4.34 -11.95 -1.71
CA LEU A 96 -4.95 -10.91 -2.53
C LEU A 96 -4.89 -11.32 -3.99
N ASN A 97 -6.02 -11.26 -4.69
CA ASN A 97 -6.03 -11.36 -6.14
C ASN A 97 -6.24 -9.96 -6.74
N ILE A 98 -5.18 -9.36 -7.28
CA ILE A 98 -5.16 -7.97 -7.75
C ILE A 98 -5.39 -7.97 -9.26
N SER A 99 -6.60 -7.59 -9.68
CA SER A 99 -6.97 -7.51 -11.09
C SER A 99 -6.57 -6.18 -11.73
N SER A 100 -6.53 -5.10 -10.95
CA SER A 100 -6.04 -3.79 -11.40
C SER A 100 -5.54 -2.97 -10.21
N PRO A 101 -4.83 -1.85 -10.43
CA PRO A 101 -4.37 -1.00 -9.33
C PRO A 101 -5.47 -0.42 -8.43
N SER A 102 -6.73 -0.52 -8.84
CA SER A 102 -7.88 0.00 -8.10
C SER A 102 -8.83 -1.09 -7.61
N ASN A 103 -8.55 -2.37 -7.88
CA ASN A 103 -9.45 -3.47 -7.54
C ASN A 103 -8.67 -4.73 -7.15
N PHE A 104 -9.11 -5.36 -6.06
CA PHE A 104 -8.58 -6.65 -5.63
C PHE A 104 -9.65 -7.50 -4.97
N ARG A 105 -9.37 -8.79 -4.80
CA ARG A 105 -10.18 -9.69 -3.97
C ARG A 105 -9.37 -10.18 -2.79
N MET A 106 -10.01 -10.27 -1.63
CA MET A 106 -9.44 -10.78 -0.39
C MET A 106 -10.53 -11.57 0.34
N ASN A 107 -10.21 -12.79 0.79
CA ASN A 107 -11.16 -13.68 1.49
C ASN A 107 -12.52 -13.82 0.79
N GLY A 108 -12.52 -13.92 -0.55
CA GLY A 108 -13.74 -14.03 -1.37
C GLY A 108 -14.43 -12.69 -1.68
N THR A 109 -14.19 -11.63 -0.90
CA THR A 109 -14.77 -10.30 -1.09
C THR A 109 -13.99 -9.49 -2.13
N ALA A 110 -14.70 -8.81 -3.02
CA ALA A 110 -14.10 -7.88 -3.98
C ALA A 110 -14.12 -6.45 -3.44
N TYR A 111 -12.98 -5.76 -3.55
CA TYR A 111 -12.77 -4.41 -3.06
C TYR A 111 -12.45 -3.46 -4.22
N ARG A 112 -12.90 -2.21 -4.08
CA ARG A 112 -12.63 -1.11 -5.02
C ARG A 112 -12.01 0.09 -4.30
N TYR A 113 -11.17 0.83 -5.01
CA TYR A 113 -10.58 2.07 -4.56
C TYR A 113 -11.61 3.20 -4.43
N CYS A 114 -11.60 3.91 -3.31
CA CYS A 114 -12.51 5.03 -3.02
C CYS A 114 -11.84 6.39 -2.86
N GLY A 115 -10.50 6.45 -2.87
CA GLY A 115 -9.77 7.71 -2.75
C GLY A 115 -8.63 7.65 -1.73
N PRO A 116 -7.82 8.73 -1.64
CA PRO A 116 -6.82 8.86 -0.59
C PRO A 116 -7.50 9.05 0.78
N LYS A 117 -6.72 8.99 1.88
CA LYS A 117 -7.24 9.27 3.23
C LYS A 117 -7.90 10.65 3.23
N VAL A 118 -9.22 10.72 3.35
CA VAL A 118 -9.89 11.95 3.74
C VAL A 118 -9.51 12.20 5.20
N GLN A 119 -8.71 13.23 5.44
CA GLN A 119 -8.57 13.79 6.77
C GLN A 119 -9.96 14.33 7.13
N PHE A 120 -10.65 13.64 8.03
CA PHE A 120 -11.78 14.22 8.75
C PHE A 120 -11.23 14.91 10.00
#